data_AF-A0A9E0UHL1-F1
#
_entry.id   AF-A0A9E0UHL1-F1
#
_cell.length_a   1.000
_cell.length_b   1.000
_cell.length_c   1.000
_cell.angle_alpha   90.00
_cell.angle_beta   90.00
_cell.angle_gamma   90.00
#
_symmetry.space_group_name_H-M   'P 1'
#
loop_
_entity.id
_entity.type
_entity.pdbx_description
1 polymer ?
#
loop_
_entity_poly.entity_id
_entity_poly.type
_entity_poly.pdbx_seq_one_letter_code
_entity_poly.pdbx_strand_id
1 'polypeptide(L)'
;MTIGQKIANGIKDFFSRLFNDGAVSTRSSRLESLLQGMQRATIAQCVQGFKDGLQASRQMLQQQNHTPQNHARVCAQCMTDNPAVETFVLNHLNDPDYSKEKFSGIENHPNDPSKFIAKFGDKQLKLSNRISSNNELRGNHLKDLLANSNYQNLGELLGKDYLTAKDSFLIVCFTAPTLTLASTIQDFPPAMKEQIIASISNLPMGNTTVGEAFPNVLHPPQ
;
A
#
# COMPACT_ATOMS: atom_id res chain seq x y z
N MET A 1 -9.77 41.49 64.04
CA MET A 1 -9.98 40.59 62.89
C MET A 1 -9.62 39.18 63.32
N THR A 2 -10.58 38.27 63.35
CA THR A 2 -10.37 36.91 63.86
C THR A 2 -9.57 36.07 62.86
N ILE A 3 -8.92 35.00 63.33
CA ILE A 3 -8.17 34.07 62.47
C ILE A 3 -9.08 33.51 61.35
N GLY A 4 -10.36 33.23 61.67
CA GLY A 4 -11.36 32.80 60.68
C GLY A 4 -11.63 33.83 59.58
N GLN A 5 -11.61 35.13 59.89
CA GLN A 5 -11.78 36.19 58.88
C GLN A 5 -10.57 36.31 57.95
N LYS A 6 -9.36 36.05 58.45
CA LYS A 6 -8.14 36.06 57.61
C LYS A 6 -8.12 34.88 56.63
N ILE A 7 -8.54 33.70 57.08
CA ILE A 7 -8.64 32.50 56.23
C ILE A 7 -9.72 32.67 55.16
N ALA A 8 -10.91 33.16 55.55
CA ALA A 8 -12.00 33.40 54.61
C ALA A 8 -11.63 34.45 53.54
N ASN A 9 -10.93 35.52 53.93
CA ASN A 9 -10.45 36.52 52.98
C ASN A 9 -9.35 35.98 52.07
N GLY A 10 -8.43 35.15 52.57
CA GLY A 10 -7.40 34.51 51.75
C GLY A 10 -7.97 33.54 50.72
N ILE A 11 -8.99 32.75 51.09
CA ILE A 11 -9.69 31.84 50.18
C ILE A 11 -10.46 32.64 49.12
N LYS A 12 -11.16 33.71 49.52
CA LYS A 12 -11.89 34.58 48.60
C LYS A 12 -10.94 35.28 47.62
N ASP A 13 -9.78 35.74 48.07
CA ASP A 13 -8.77 36.39 47.23
C ASP A 13 -8.12 35.39 46.26
N PHE A 14 -7.86 34.15 46.71
CA PHE A 14 -7.37 33.07 45.85
C PHE A 14 -8.34 32.74 44.71
N PHE A 15 -9.63 32.52 45.02
CA PHE A 15 -10.63 32.22 44.00
C PHE A 15 -10.97 33.42 43.13
N SER A 16 -10.94 34.64 43.68
CA SER A 16 -11.13 35.86 42.88
C SER A 16 -9.99 36.01 41.86
N ARG A 17 -8.74 35.71 42.22
CA ARG A 17 -7.62 35.69 41.26
C ARG A 17 -7.68 34.53 40.28
N LEU A 18 -8.20 33.37 40.71
CA LEU A 18 -8.38 32.21 39.85
C LEU A 18 -9.40 32.51 38.74
N PHE A 19 -10.48 33.24 39.06
CA PHE A 19 -11.63 33.39 38.16
C PHE A 19 -11.82 34.79 37.55
N ASN A 20 -11.27 35.88 38.13
CA ASN A 20 -11.46 37.24 37.58
C ASN A 20 -10.38 37.69 36.59
N ASP A 21 -9.17 37.11 36.61
CA ASP A 21 -8.04 37.67 35.83
C ASP A 21 -7.88 37.08 34.41
N GLY A 22 -8.86 36.34 33.88
CA GLY A 22 -8.65 35.61 32.62
C GLY A 22 -7.49 34.60 32.70
N ALA A 23 -7.03 34.29 33.93
CA ALA A 23 -5.93 33.39 34.22
C ALA A 23 -6.28 31.93 33.89
N VAL A 24 -7.56 31.56 33.99
CA VAL A 24 -8.05 30.24 33.57
C VAL A 24 -8.10 30.14 32.04
N SER A 25 -8.53 31.18 31.32
CA SER A 25 -8.56 31.15 29.85
C SER A 25 -7.16 31.22 29.22
N THR A 26 -6.25 32.01 29.79
CA THR A 26 -4.84 32.08 29.35
C THR A 26 -4.01 30.85 29.74
N ARG A 27 -4.33 30.16 30.85
CA ARG A 27 -3.72 28.86 31.18
C ARG A 27 -4.32 27.72 30.35
N SER A 28 -5.63 27.73 30.10
CA SER A 28 -6.30 26.79 29.19
C SER A 28 -5.73 26.89 27.78
N SER A 29 -5.62 28.10 27.23
CA SER A 29 -5.07 28.31 25.89
C SER A 29 -3.60 27.92 25.76
N ARG A 30 -2.80 28.10 26.82
CA ARG A 30 -1.41 27.60 26.87
C ARG A 30 -1.35 26.07 26.92
N LEU A 31 -2.20 25.43 27.71
CA LEU A 31 -2.29 23.96 27.78
C LEU A 31 -2.77 23.38 26.45
N GLU A 32 -3.78 23.97 25.83
CA GLU A 32 -4.27 23.59 24.50
C GLU A 32 -3.18 23.74 23.44
N SER A 33 -2.44 24.85 23.44
CA SER A 33 -1.31 25.06 22.53
C SER A 33 -0.19 24.02 22.73
N LEU A 34 0.14 23.69 23.98
CA LEU A 34 1.13 22.65 24.30
C LEU A 34 0.65 21.26 23.84
N LEU A 35 -0.61 20.91 24.08
CA LEU A 35 -1.20 19.65 23.64
C LEU A 35 -1.22 19.54 22.11
N GLN A 36 -1.61 20.61 21.41
CA GLN A 36 -1.54 20.67 19.95
C GLN A 36 -0.11 20.55 19.43
N GLY A 37 0.86 21.18 20.10
CA GLY A 37 2.28 21.07 19.77
C GLY A 37 2.79 19.63 19.91
N MET A 38 2.43 18.96 21.00
CA MET A 38 2.77 17.55 21.21
C MET A 38 2.13 16.65 20.17
N GLN A 39 0.83 16.84 19.86
CA GLN A 39 0.15 16.07 18.82
C GLN A 39 0.82 16.22 17.45
N ARG A 40 1.16 17.46 17.06
CA ARG A 40 1.88 17.73 15.79
C ARG A 40 3.24 17.06 15.77
N ALA A 41 3.99 17.10 16.87
CA ALA A 41 5.28 16.44 16.97
C ALA A 41 5.16 14.91 16.82
N THR A 42 4.17 14.30 17.49
CA THR A 42 3.88 12.86 17.35
C THR A 42 3.50 12.48 15.93
N ILE A 43 2.60 13.25 15.27
CA ILE A 43 2.23 13.04 13.87
C ILE A 43 3.47 13.11 12.97
N ALA A 44 4.28 14.16 13.13
CA ALA A 44 5.50 14.35 12.34
C ALA A 44 6.48 13.19 12.52
N GLN A 45 6.64 12.69 13.75
CA GLN A 45 7.49 11.55 14.05
C GLN A 45 6.99 10.26 13.38
N CYS A 46 5.68 9.98 13.43
CA CYS A 46 5.10 8.82 12.75
C CYS A 46 5.30 8.89 11.23
N VAL A 47 5.03 10.06 10.63
CA VAL A 47 5.22 10.29 9.19
C VAL A 47 6.69 10.13 8.80
N GLN A 48 7.61 10.66 9.60
CA GLN A 48 9.05 10.53 9.33
C GLN A 48 9.52 9.08 9.45
N GLY A 49 9.15 8.37 10.52
CA GLY A 49 9.50 6.96 10.68
C GLY A 49 8.96 6.08 9.54
N PHE A 50 7.76 6.38 9.05
CA PHE A 50 7.23 5.72 7.86
C PHE A 50 8.06 6.02 6.60
N LYS A 51 8.45 7.28 6.38
CA LYS A 51 9.31 7.67 5.25
C LYS A 51 10.67 6.98 5.28
N ASP A 52 11.27 6.84 6.46
CA ASP A 52 12.53 6.12 6.63
C ASP A 52 12.36 4.64 6.28
N GLY A 53 11.23 4.03 6.69
CA GLY A 53 10.83 2.69 6.28
C GLY A 53 10.65 2.54 4.76
N LEU A 54 9.97 3.50 4.11
CA LEU A 54 9.84 3.51 2.64
C LEU A 54 11.21 3.57 1.96
N GLN A 55 12.15 4.36 2.50
CA GLN A 55 13.49 4.47 1.95
C GLN A 55 14.25 3.13 2.06
N ALA A 56 14.14 2.44 3.19
CA ALA A 56 14.71 1.10 3.35
C ALA A 56 14.11 0.09 2.36
N SER A 57 12.78 0.10 2.16
CA SER A 57 12.10 -0.75 1.17
C SER A 57 12.58 -0.47 -0.26
N ARG A 58 12.84 0.80 -0.61
CA ARG A 58 13.43 1.17 -1.92
C ARG A 58 14.84 0.64 -2.11
N GLN A 59 15.67 0.67 -1.06
CA GLN A 59 17.00 0.07 -1.10
C GLN A 59 16.91 -1.44 -1.29
N MET A 60 15.94 -2.11 -0.66
CA MET A 60 15.71 -3.54 -0.85
C MET A 60 15.34 -3.87 -2.30
N LEU A 61 14.42 -3.11 -2.93
CA LEU A 61 14.11 -3.27 -4.35
C LEU A 61 15.34 -3.18 -5.25
N GLN A 62 16.22 -2.21 -4.98
CA GLN A 62 17.46 -2.01 -5.73
C GLN A 62 18.43 -3.18 -5.54
N GLN A 63 18.61 -3.66 -4.30
CA GLN A 63 19.48 -4.79 -3.98
C GLN A 63 18.99 -6.10 -4.60
N GLN A 64 17.67 -6.27 -4.71
CA GLN A 64 17.03 -7.45 -5.31
C GLN A 64 16.94 -7.35 -6.84
N ASN A 65 17.53 -6.30 -7.43
CA ASN A 65 17.56 -6.05 -8.88
C ASN A 65 16.14 -6.11 -9.49
N HIS A 66 15.17 -5.47 -8.86
CA HIS A 66 13.78 -5.40 -9.36
C HIS A 66 13.71 -4.52 -10.61
N THR A 67 14.05 -5.12 -11.75
CA THR A 67 14.03 -4.51 -13.09
C THR A 67 12.81 -5.00 -13.86
N PRO A 68 12.41 -4.32 -14.96
CA PRO A 68 11.32 -4.80 -15.82
C PRO A 68 11.52 -6.25 -16.29
N GLN A 69 12.75 -6.63 -16.61
CA GLN A 69 13.09 -8.00 -17.05
C GLN A 69 12.92 -9.02 -15.93
N ASN A 70 13.36 -8.70 -14.71
CA ASN A 70 13.16 -9.58 -13.56
C ASN A 70 11.70 -9.67 -13.14
N HIS A 71 10.95 -8.56 -13.22
CA HIS A 71 9.52 -8.56 -13.00
C HIS A 71 8.80 -9.48 -14.00
N ALA A 72 9.07 -9.32 -15.30
CA ALA A 72 8.51 -10.20 -16.34
C ALA A 72 8.84 -11.68 -16.08
N ARG A 73 10.05 -11.97 -15.57
CA ARG A 73 10.43 -13.33 -15.18
C ARG A 73 9.62 -13.88 -14.01
N VAL A 74 9.46 -13.10 -12.95
CA VAL A 74 8.62 -13.49 -11.80
C VAL A 74 7.15 -13.66 -12.22
N CYS A 75 6.64 -12.78 -13.08
CA CYS A 75 5.31 -12.92 -13.66
C CYS A 75 5.18 -14.21 -14.47
N ALA A 76 6.12 -14.54 -15.35
CA ALA A 76 6.13 -15.78 -16.11
C ALA A 76 6.12 -17.02 -15.20
N GLN A 77 6.87 -16.98 -14.09
CA GLN A 77 6.86 -18.03 -13.06
C GLN A 77 5.50 -18.17 -12.37
N CYS A 78 4.78 -17.08 -12.18
CA CYS A 78 3.44 -17.11 -11.61
C CYS A 78 2.40 -17.65 -12.59
N MET A 79 2.55 -17.36 -13.89
CA MET A 79 1.60 -17.73 -14.94
C MET A 79 1.49 -19.24 -15.15
N THR A 80 2.49 -20.03 -14.75
CA THR A 80 2.51 -21.47 -15.00
C THR A 80 3.35 -22.20 -13.95
N ASP A 81 2.85 -23.33 -13.46
CA ASP A 81 3.62 -24.23 -12.60
C ASP A 81 4.50 -25.21 -13.43
N ASN A 82 4.50 -25.10 -14.77
CA ASN A 82 5.30 -25.93 -15.67
C ASN A 82 6.55 -25.17 -16.17
N PRO A 83 7.77 -25.58 -15.80
CA PRO A 83 9.02 -24.91 -16.18
C PRO A 83 9.26 -24.82 -17.69
N ALA A 84 8.74 -25.77 -18.48
CA ALA A 84 8.86 -25.73 -19.93
C ALA A 84 8.00 -24.61 -20.52
N VAL A 85 6.80 -24.37 -19.96
CA VAL A 85 5.93 -23.26 -20.37
C VAL A 85 6.51 -21.93 -19.89
N GLU A 86 7.10 -21.87 -18.70
CA GLU A 86 7.81 -20.68 -18.20
C GLU A 86 8.94 -20.29 -19.17
N THR A 87 9.81 -21.24 -19.50
CA THR A 87 10.92 -21.04 -20.45
C THR A 87 10.39 -20.61 -21.82
N PHE A 88 9.29 -21.22 -22.27
CA PHE A 88 8.64 -20.84 -23.52
C PHE A 88 8.18 -19.38 -23.50
N VAL A 89 7.44 -18.96 -22.48
CA VAL A 89 6.95 -17.58 -22.32
C VAL A 89 8.12 -16.59 -22.30
N LEU A 90 9.17 -16.88 -21.55
CA LEU A 90 10.37 -16.05 -21.47
C LEU A 90 11.06 -15.86 -22.82
N ASN A 91 11.13 -16.90 -23.63
CA ASN A 91 11.74 -16.84 -24.96
C ASN A 91 10.86 -16.12 -26.00
N HIS A 92 9.56 -15.96 -25.72
CA HIS A 92 8.59 -15.35 -26.64
C HIS A 92 7.97 -14.06 -26.08
N LEU A 93 8.65 -13.39 -25.13
CA LEU A 93 8.14 -12.14 -24.55
C LEU A 93 7.87 -11.07 -25.62
N ASN A 94 8.71 -10.97 -26.64
CA ASN A 94 8.57 -9.97 -27.69
C ASN A 94 7.93 -10.52 -28.98
N ASP A 95 7.38 -11.74 -28.96
CA ASP A 95 6.76 -12.37 -30.13
C ASP A 95 5.35 -11.76 -30.37
N PRO A 96 5.12 -11.07 -31.52
CA PRO A 96 3.84 -10.44 -31.82
C PRO A 96 2.71 -11.45 -32.08
N ASP A 97 3.02 -12.73 -32.26
CA ASP A 97 1.98 -13.76 -32.36
C ASP A 97 1.24 -13.97 -31.03
N TYR A 98 1.82 -13.51 -29.91
CA TYR A 98 1.15 -13.45 -28.60
C TYR A 98 0.66 -12.05 -28.25
N SER A 99 0.23 -11.27 -29.24
CA SER A 99 -0.38 -9.95 -29.08
C SER A 99 -1.87 -10.03 -28.73
N LYS A 100 -2.43 -8.88 -28.31
CA LYS A 100 -3.88 -8.74 -28.12
C LYS A 100 -4.66 -8.94 -29.43
N GLU A 101 -4.12 -8.52 -30.56
CA GLU A 101 -4.76 -8.68 -31.87
C GLU A 101 -4.97 -10.15 -32.24
N LYS A 102 -4.02 -11.02 -31.89
CA LYS A 102 -4.12 -12.46 -32.12
C LYS A 102 -4.94 -13.18 -31.05
N PHE A 103 -5.13 -12.59 -29.89
CA PHE A 103 -5.84 -13.21 -28.78
C PHE A 103 -7.31 -13.51 -29.14
N SER A 104 -7.64 -14.81 -29.23
CA SER A 104 -8.96 -15.28 -29.67
C SER A 104 -9.84 -15.76 -28.52
N GLY A 105 -9.31 -15.91 -27.30
CA GLY A 105 -10.10 -16.15 -26.11
C GLY A 105 -9.44 -17.03 -25.07
N ILE A 106 -10.25 -17.41 -24.09
CA ILE A 106 -9.87 -18.25 -22.95
C ILE A 106 -10.81 -19.43 -22.88
N GLU A 107 -10.25 -20.63 -22.71
CA GLU A 107 -11.00 -21.86 -22.49
C GLU A 107 -10.55 -22.54 -21.21
N ASN A 108 -11.48 -23.28 -20.59
CA ASN A 108 -11.13 -24.18 -19.51
C ASN A 108 -10.29 -25.34 -20.07
N HIS A 109 -9.29 -25.78 -19.33
CA HIS A 109 -8.54 -26.96 -19.75
C HIS A 109 -9.42 -28.21 -19.56
N PRO A 110 -9.54 -29.09 -20.57
CA PRO A 110 -10.57 -30.14 -20.59
C PRO A 110 -10.43 -31.16 -19.46
N ASN A 111 -9.19 -31.43 -19.03
CA ASN A 111 -8.88 -32.48 -18.07
C ASN A 111 -8.14 -31.98 -16.82
N ASP A 112 -7.92 -30.66 -16.69
CA ASP A 112 -7.13 -30.11 -15.58
C ASP A 112 -7.69 -28.77 -15.12
N PRO A 113 -8.56 -28.74 -14.09
CA PRO A 113 -9.17 -27.50 -13.62
C PRO A 113 -8.17 -26.52 -13.01
N SER A 114 -6.95 -26.97 -12.67
CA SER A 114 -5.87 -26.10 -12.20
C SER A 114 -5.22 -25.31 -13.34
N LYS A 115 -5.64 -25.52 -14.59
CA LYS A 115 -5.13 -24.82 -15.77
C LYS A 115 -6.26 -24.25 -16.63
N PHE A 116 -5.92 -23.22 -17.39
CA PHE A 116 -6.75 -22.70 -18.48
C PHE A 116 -5.92 -22.56 -19.74
N ILE A 117 -6.58 -22.41 -20.88
CA ILE A 117 -5.94 -22.27 -22.19
C ILE A 117 -6.20 -20.85 -22.69
N ALA A 118 -5.15 -20.07 -22.91
CA ALA A 118 -5.21 -18.80 -23.62
C ALA A 118 -4.90 -19.06 -25.11
N LYS A 119 -5.78 -18.63 -26.00
CA LYS A 119 -5.66 -18.84 -27.45
C LYS A 119 -5.22 -17.57 -28.17
N PHE A 120 -4.30 -17.73 -29.12
CA PHE A 120 -3.72 -16.67 -29.94
C PHE A 120 -3.66 -17.13 -31.40
N GLY A 121 -4.72 -16.90 -32.18
CA GLY A 121 -4.88 -17.52 -33.50
C GLY A 121 -4.80 -19.05 -33.41
N ASP A 122 -3.84 -19.64 -34.11
CA ASP A 122 -3.56 -21.09 -34.09
C ASP A 122 -2.65 -21.52 -32.92
N LYS A 123 -2.11 -20.58 -32.15
CA LYS A 123 -1.24 -20.83 -30.99
C LYS A 123 -2.05 -20.88 -29.70
N GLN A 124 -1.52 -21.57 -28.70
CA GLN A 124 -2.16 -21.65 -27.38
C GLN A 124 -1.13 -21.77 -26.25
N LEU A 125 -1.46 -21.19 -25.10
CA LEU A 125 -0.69 -21.30 -23.87
C LEU A 125 -1.55 -21.94 -22.77
N LYS A 126 -0.98 -22.94 -22.09
CA LYS A 126 -1.61 -23.58 -20.92
C LYS A 126 -1.08 -22.90 -19.66
N LEU A 127 -1.95 -22.15 -19.00
CA LEU A 127 -1.59 -21.25 -17.90
C LEU A 127 -2.28 -21.68 -16.60
N SER A 128 -1.73 -21.29 -15.46
CA SER A 128 -2.22 -21.65 -14.13
C SER A 128 -3.56 -20.97 -13.85
N ASN A 129 -4.57 -21.77 -13.51
CA ASN A 129 -5.89 -21.34 -13.06
C ASN A 129 -6.01 -21.29 -11.53
N ARG A 130 -4.90 -21.40 -10.80
CA ARG A 130 -4.88 -21.30 -9.34
C ARG A 130 -5.30 -19.90 -8.91
N ILE A 131 -5.94 -19.82 -7.75
CA ILE A 131 -6.26 -18.54 -7.11
C ILE A 131 -4.96 -17.75 -6.90
N SER A 132 -4.99 -16.47 -7.22
CA SER A 132 -3.87 -15.56 -6.99
C SER A 132 -3.71 -15.32 -5.48
N SER A 133 -2.52 -15.63 -4.95
CA SER A 133 -2.09 -15.13 -3.64
C SER A 133 -1.22 -13.90 -3.84
N ASN A 134 -1.34 -12.87 -3.00
CA ASN A 134 -0.45 -11.69 -3.03
C ASN A 134 -0.34 -10.99 -4.41
N ASN A 135 -1.44 -10.88 -5.15
CA ASN A 135 -1.49 -10.27 -6.49
C ASN A 135 -0.63 -10.97 -7.56
N GLU A 136 -0.25 -12.23 -7.37
CA GLU A 136 0.42 -13.02 -8.40
C GLU A 136 -0.35 -13.03 -9.72
N LEU A 137 0.38 -12.97 -10.83
CA LEU A 137 -0.17 -12.95 -12.17
C LEU A 137 -0.59 -14.37 -12.63
N ARG A 138 -1.73 -14.84 -12.10
CA ARG A 138 -2.31 -16.15 -12.40
C ARG A 138 -3.83 -16.16 -12.23
N GLY A 139 -4.49 -17.23 -12.65
CA GLY A 139 -5.94 -17.40 -12.47
C GLY A 139 -6.74 -16.24 -13.07
N ASN A 140 -7.77 -15.77 -12.35
CA ASN A 140 -8.65 -14.70 -12.82
C ASN A 140 -7.91 -13.40 -13.11
N HIS A 141 -6.90 -13.03 -12.32
CA HIS A 141 -6.13 -11.81 -12.58
C HIS A 141 -5.46 -11.83 -13.96
N LEU A 142 -4.83 -12.95 -14.30
CA LEU A 142 -4.21 -13.13 -15.62
C LEU A 142 -5.25 -13.21 -16.74
N LYS A 143 -6.40 -13.86 -16.51
CA LYS A 143 -7.50 -13.90 -17.48
C LYS A 143 -8.03 -12.51 -17.80
N ASP A 144 -8.24 -11.68 -16.77
CA ASP A 144 -8.73 -10.32 -16.93
C ASP A 144 -7.71 -9.45 -17.68
N LEU A 145 -6.42 -9.61 -17.38
CA LEU A 145 -5.36 -8.90 -18.10
C LEU A 145 -5.30 -9.28 -19.58
N LEU A 146 -5.35 -10.58 -19.90
CA LEU A 146 -5.41 -11.07 -21.29
C LEU A 146 -6.67 -10.57 -22.02
N ALA A 147 -7.83 -10.60 -21.35
CA ALA A 147 -9.10 -10.24 -21.96
C ALA A 147 -9.27 -8.73 -22.16
N ASN A 148 -8.77 -7.91 -21.24
CA ASN A 148 -9.12 -6.48 -21.20
C ASN A 148 -7.96 -5.52 -21.47
N SER A 149 -6.72 -6.02 -21.57
CA SER A 149 -5.57 -5.16 -21.87
C SER A 149 -5.31 -5.05 -23.35
N ASN A 150 -4.87 -3.87 -23.79
CA ASN A 150 -4.18 -3.70 -25.07
C ASN A 150 -2.69 -3.98 -24.86
N TYR A 151 -2.10 -4.87 -25.65
CA TYR A 151 -0.68 -5.24 -25.59
C TYR A 151 -0.22 -5.79 -26.95
N GLN A 152 1.00 -5.47 -27.34
CA GLN A 152 1.59 -5.91 -28.60
C GLN A 152 2.30 -7.27 -28.50
N ASN A 153 2.62 -7.71 -27.29
CA ASN A 153 3.25 -9.00 -27.01
C ASN A 153 3.14 -9.34 -25.50
N LEU A 154 3.62 -10.53 -25.09
CA LEU A 154 3.57 -10.95 -23.70
C LEU A 154 4.42 -10.03 -22.80
N GLY A 155 5.59 -9.57 -23.26
CA GLY A 155 6.47 -8.70 -22.49
C GLY A 155 5.77 -7.41 -22.05
N GLU A 156 5.01 -6.79 -22.95
CA GLU A 156 4.18 -5.62 -22.62
C GLU A 156 3.06 -5.98 -21.65
N LEU A 157 2.38 -7.12 -21.85
CA LEU A 157 1.36 -7.61 -20.92
C LEU A 157 1.92 -7.81 -19.50
N LEU A 158 3.10 -8.44 -19.38
CA LEU A 158 3.76 -8.71 -18.09
C LEU A 158 4.34 -7.44 -17.48
N GLY A 159 4.76 -6.47 -18.29
CA GLY A 159 5.31 -5.19 -17.81
C GLY A 159 4.25 -4.20 -17.33
N LYS A 160 2.96 -4.42 -17.64
CA LYS A 160 1.87 -3.47 -17.38
C LYS A 160 1.72 -3.11 -15.90
N ASP A 161 1.95 -4.08 -15.03
CA ASP A 161 1.79 -3.90 -13.58
C ASP A 161 3.11 -3.54 -12.89
N TYR A 162 4.23 -3.43 -13.61
CA TYR A 162 5.55 -3.14 -13.03
C TYR A 162 5.57 -1.81 -12.27
N LEU A 163 6.02 -1.87 -11.01
CA LEU A 163 6.03 -0.74 -10.07
C LEU A 163 4.66 -0.10 -9.81
N THR A 164 3.56 -0.81 -10.04
CA THR A 164 2.20 -0.34 -9.71
C THR A 164 1.67 -1.00 -8.43
N ALA A 165 0.47 -0.63 -7.98
CA ALA A 165 -0.21 -1.27 -6.84
C ALA A 165 -0.46 -2.78 -7.03
N LYS A 166 -0.30 -3.30 -8.25
CA LYS A 166 -0.44 -4.71 -8.59
C LYS A 166 0.88 -5.48 -8.62
N ASP A 167 2.01 -4.80 -8.48
CA ASP A 167 3.32 -5.45 -8.43
C ASP A 167 3.50 -6.17 -7.09
N SER A 168 3.31 -7.49 -7.09
CA SER A 168 3.43 -8.33 -5.89
C SER A 168 4.75 -8.13 -5.12
N PHE A 169 5.86 -7.96 -5.83
CA PHE A 169 7.16 -7.79 -5.19
C PHE A 169 7.29 -6.41 -4.54
N LEU A 170 6.78 -5.37 -5.21
CA LEU A 170 6.64 -4.04 -4.63
C LEU A 170 5.81 -4.10 -3.35
N ILE A 171 4.62 -4.72 -3.39
CA ILE A 171 3.75 -4.85 -2.22
C ILE A 171 4.48 -5.53 -1.06
N VAL A 172 5.18 -6.64 -1.32
CA VAL A 172 5.96 -7.35 -0.29
C VAL A 172 7.03 -6.44 0.32
N CYS A 173 7.79 -5.71 -0.49
CA CYS A 173 8.84 -4.82 0.01
C CYS A 173 8.32 -3.73 0.95
N PHE A 174 7.09 -3.26 0.73
CA PHE A 174 6.49 -2.14 1.45
C PHE A 174 5.47 -2.57 2.52
N THR A 175 5.23 -3.87 2.67
CA THR A 175 4.27 -4.39 3.65
C THR A 175 4.73 -4.11 5.09
N ALA A 176 6.00 -4.36 5.41
CA ALA A 176 6.52 -4.18 6.77
C ALA A 176 6.37 -2.75 7.34
N PRO A 177 6.81 -1.68 6.64
CA PRO A 177 6.62 -0.31 7.15
C PRO A 177 5.13 0.07 7.26
N THR A 178 4.28 -0.43 6.35
CA THR A 178 2.83 -0.17 6.38
C THR A 178 2.17 -0.83 7.58
N LEU A 179 2.47 -2.11 7.87
CA LEU A 179 1.94 -2.80 9.05
C LEU A 179 2.46 -2.20 10.36
N THR A 180 3.73 -1.78 10.37
CA THR A 180 4.35 -1.13 11.53
C THR A 180 3.63 0.18 11.85
N LEU A 181 3.36 1.00 10.83
CA LEU A 181 2.60 2.22 11.02
C LEU A 181 1.17 1.94 11.49
N ALA A 182 0.46 1.01 10.84
CA ALA A 182 -0.91 0.66 11.19
C ALA A 182 -1.03 0.22 12.67
N SER A 183 -0.09 -0.60 13.14
CA SER A 183 -0.02 -1.00 14.55
C SER A 183 0.32 0.18 15.46
N THR A 184 1.28 1.02 15.08
CA THR A 184 1.70 2.19 15.88
C THR A 184 0.55 3.16 16.10
N ILE A 185 -0.26 3.41 15.07
CA ILE A 185 -1.35 4.38 15.16
C ILE A 185 -2.67 3.76 15.61
N GLN A 186 -2.74 2.45 15.89
CA GLN A 186 -3.98 1.72 16.16
C GLN A 186 -4.80 2.35 17.29
N ASP A 187 -4.15 2.85 18.33
CA ASP A 187 -4.81 3.44 19.52
C ASP A 187 -4.86 4.97 19.47
N PHE A 188 -4.42 5.59 18.37
CA PHE A 188 -4.46 7.04 18.25
C PHE A 188 -5.90 7.56 18.06
N PRO A 189 -6.17 8.81 18.49
CA PRO A 189 -7.43 9.48 18.18
C PRO A 189 -7.70 9.50 16.66
N PRO A 190 -8.97 9.35 16.22
CA PRO A 190 -9.33 9.31 14.80
C PRO A 190 -8.76 10.47 13.97
N ALA A 191 -8.85 11.70 14.48
CA ALA A 191 -8.33 12.88 13.81
C ALA A 191 -6.81 12.86 13.59
N MET A 192 -6.05 12.22 14.50
CA MET A 192 -4.59 12.07 14.33
C MET A 192 -4.28 10.98 13.29
N LYS A 193 -5.00 9.85 13.32
CA LYS A 193 -4.86 8.79 12.32
C LYS A 193 -5.11 9.32 10.91
N GLU A 194 -6.20 10.06 10.73
CA GLU A 194 -6.56 10.67 9.43
C GLU A 194 -5.48 11.62 8.93
N GLN A 195 -4.93 12.47 9.80
CA GLN A 195 -3.83 13.37 9.43
C GLN A 195 -2.56 12.61 9.02
N ILE A 196 -2.20 11.56 9.76
CA ILE A 196 -1.05 10.71 9.42
C ILE A 196 -1.28 10.02 8.07
N ILE A 197 -2.43 9.35 7.89
CA ILE A 197 -2.80 8.64 6.67
C ILE A 197 -2.82 9.60 5.47
N ALA A 198 -3.47 10.76 5.60
CA ALA A 198 -3.50 11.76 4.54
C ALA A 198 -2.09 12.25 4.16
N SER A 199 -1.20 12.41 5.15
CA SER A 199 0.18 12.85 4.93
C SER A 199 1.04 11.81 4.20
N ILE A 200 0.71 10.52 4.29
CA ILE A 200 1.48 9.45 3.67
C ILE A 200 0.87 8.86 2.41
N SER A 201 -0.45 9.02 2.21
CA SER A 201 -1.19 8.33 1.14
C SER A 201 -0.64 8.66 -0.24
N ASN A 202 -0.22 9.92 -0.47
CA ASN A 202 0.33 10.37 -1.74
C ASN A 202 1.85 10.19 -1.86
N LEU A 203 2.51 9.54 -0.89
CA LEU A 203 3.93 9.26 -1.01
C LEU A 203 4.18 8.27 -2.15
N PRO A 204 5.18 8.51 -3.01
CA PRO A 204 5.40 7.69 -4.19
C PRO A 204 5.98 6.32 -3.79
N MET A 205 5.49 5.28 -4.45
CA MET A 205 5.94 3.91 -4.30
C MET A 205 6.08 3.30 -5.71
N GLY A 206 7.20 3.56 -6.38
CA GLY A 206 7.33 3.24 -7.80
C GLY A 206 6.47 4.19 -8.66
N ASN A 207 5.64 3.61 -9.52
CA ASN A 207 4.68 4.30 -10.39
C ASN A 207 3.27 4.40 -9.77
N THR A 208 3.13 4.11 -8.48
CA THR A 208 1.88 4.23 -7.72
C THR A 208 2.13 5.01 -6.43
N THR A 209 1.12 5.09 -5.57
CA THR A 209 1.19 5.72 -4.25
C THR A 209 0.93 4.71 -3.14
N VAL A 210 1.29 5.07 -1.91
CA VAL A 210 1.00 4.22 -0.74
C VAL A 210 -0.51 3.99 -0.58
N GLY A 211 -1.33 5.03 -0.80
CA GLY A 211 -2.79 4.95 -0.67
C GLY A 211 -3.43 4.00 -1.69
N GLU A 212 -2.94 4.00 -2.93
CA GLU A 212 -3.42 3.09 -3.98
C GLU A 212 -3.02 1.63 -3.73
N ALA A 213 -1.83 1.41 -3.16
CA ALA A 213 -1.30 0.07 -2.95
C ALA A 213 -1.78 -0.60 -1.64
N PHE A 214 -2.06 0.18 -0.61
CA PHE A 214 -2.49 -0.32 0.71
C PHE A 214 -3.80 0.32 1.20
N PRO A 215 -4.87 0.33 0.38
CA PRO A 215 -6.11 1.04 0.73
C PRO A 215 -6.74 0.47 2.01
N ASN A 216 -6.77 -0.86 2.15
CA ASN A 216 -7.43 -1.53 3.28
C ASN A 216 -6.63 -1.49 4.58
N VAL A 217 -5.31 -1.29 4.50
CA VAL A 217 -4.46 -1.19 5.71
C VAL A 217 -4.55 0.20 6.29
N LEU A 218 -4.66 1.22 5.43
CA LEU A 218 -4.84 2.60 5.85
C LEU A 218 -6.29 2.92 6.19
N HIS A 219 -7.24 2.24 5.56
CA HIS A 219 -8.67 2.40 5.77
C HIS A 219 -9.34 1.03 5.97
N PRO A 220 -9.20 0.41 7.16
CA PRO A 220 -9.88 -0.85 7.44
C PRO A 220 -11.40 -0.64 7.34
N PRO A 221 -12.15 -1.60 6.76
CA PRO A 221 -13.61 -1.53 6.76
C PRO A 221 -14.13 -1.45 8.19
N GLN A 222 -15.02 -0.48 8.44
CA GLN A 222 -15.67 -0.29 9.74
C GLN A 222 -16.66 -1.40 10.05
#